data_AF-W1WNT5-F1
#
_entry.id   AF-W1WNT5-F1
#
_cell.length_a   1.000
_cell.length_b   1.000
_cell.length_c   1.000
_cell.angle_alpha   90.00
_cell.angle_beta   90.00
_cell.angle_gamma   90.00
#
_symmetry.space_group_name_H-M   'P 1'
#
loop_
_entity.id
_entity.type
_entity.pdbx_description
1 polymer ?
#
loop_
_entity_poly.entity_id
_entity_poly.type
_entity_poly.pdbx_seq_one_letter_code
_entity_poly.pdbx_strand_id
1 'polypeptide(L)'
;GIVGYIGFNQASDFLLDGMAKLEYRGYDSAGIAVIGPENVIKIQKKVGRLANLEAIVKADPNEGTVGIGHTRWATHGRPSDMNAHPHSSEDGKFAVVHNGIIENYMPLKEELIEKGYHFKSETDTEVVAHLLEDMYDGDFVSTVRRMLARVDGAYALEIICADEPDKIICTKKENPLVIGLGKGENFVASDIPAIINYTRDTYILSDGELAIVTRDNVSVFDREGNAIDKEVFHVSWNAEAAEKGGYEHFMLKEIHDQPKAVRDTFGTHISEDGKTVHFEELNWTADDVAAFNKILIVACGTAYHAGLVTKQYIENLARIPVNVEI
;
A
#
# COMPACT_ATOMS: atom_id res chain seq x y z
N GLY A 1 3.16 5.68 2.74
CA GLY A 1 3.56 4.40 2.14
C GLY A 1 3.70 3.37 3.23
N ILE A 2 3.32 2.12 2.98
CA ILE A 2 3.49 1.01 3.91
C ILE A 2 4.52 0.02 3.35
N VAL A 3 5.34 -0.56 4.21
CA VAL A 3 6.20 -1.72 3.93
C VAL A 3 6.21 -2.71 5.10
N GLY A 4 6.41 -3.99 4.80
CA GLY A 4 6.51 -5.07 5.78
C GLY A 4 7.48 -6.16 5.32
N TYR A 5 8.15 -6.81 6.26
CA TYR A 5 9.13 -7.86 6.00
C TYR A 5 9.03 -8.98 7.01
N ILE A 6 9.07 -10.21 6.51
CA ILE A 6 9.24 -11.42 7.32
C ILE A 6 10.20 -12.38 6.62
N GLY A 7 11.33 -12.68 7.26
CA GLY A 7 12.40 -13.44 6.60
C GLY A 7 13.54 -13.86 7.54
N PHE A 8 14.75 -13.90 6.98
CA PHE A 8 15.99 -14.22 7.71
C PHE A 8 16.88 -13.01 7.96
N ASN A 9 16.71 -11.94 7.17
CA ASN A 9 17.51 -10.73 7.29
C ASN A 9 16.94 -9.80 8.37
N GLN A 10 17.70 -8.77 8.73
CA GLN A 10 17.19 -7.72 9.62
C GLN A 10 16.06 -6.98 8.92
N ALA A 11 14.88 -6.96 9.54
CA ALA A 11 13.70 -6.31 8.98
C ALA A 11 13.96 -4.82 8.74
N SER A 12 14.69 -4.16 9.66
CA SER A 12 15.03 -2.73 9.56
C SER A 12 15.67 -2.35 8.23
N ASP A 13 16.50 -3.22 7.65
CA ASP A 13 17.24 -2.92 6.42
C ASP A 13 16.29 -2.81 5.23
N PHE A 14 15.39 -3.79 5.08
CA PHE A 14 14.34 -3.74 4.06
C PHE A 14 13.36 -2.60 4.33
N LEU A 15 12.92 -2.41 5.58
CA LEU A 15 11.91 -1.40 5.89
C LEU A 15 12.40 0.01 5.53
N LEU A 16 13.67 0.33 5.80
CA LEU A 16 14.26 1.62 5.42
C LEU A 16 14.41 1.75 3.90
N ASP A 17 14.95 0.74 3.20
CA ASP A 17 15.10 0.79 1.74
C ASP A 17 13.74 0.89 1.02
N GLY A 18 12.79 0.06 1.41
CA GLY A 18 11.44 0.05 0.85
C GLY A 18 10.71 1.39 1.09
N MET A 19 10.82 1.97 2.29
CA MET A 19 10.26 3.30 2.56
C MET A 19 10.94 4.40 1.74
N ALA A 20 12.24 4.30 1.47
CA ALA A 20 12.95 5.28 0.63
C ALA A 20 12.38 5.30 -0.79
N LYS A 21 11.97 4.14 -1.32
CA LYS A 21 11.27 4.04 -2.61
C LYS A 21 9.85 4.60 -2.57
N LEU A 22 9.25 4.80 -1.40
CA LEU A 22 7.88 5.30 -1.21
C LEU A 22 7.78 6.75 -0.69
N GLU A 23 8.88 7.50 -0.56
CA GLU A 23 8.87 8.88 -0.05
C GLU A 23 7.98 9.83 -0.89
N TYR A 24 7.76 9.54 -2.17
CA TYR A 24 6.84 10.31 -3.02
C TYR A 24 5.38 10.24 -2.55
N ARG A 25 5.03 9.26 -1.70
CA ARG A 25 3.69 9.09 -1.10
C ARG A 25 3.55 9.72 0.29
N GLY A 26 4.61 10.27 0.88
CA GLY A 26 4.57 10.83 2.23
C GLY A 26 5.95 11.14 2.80
N TYR A 27 6.12 12.33 3.38
CA TYR A 27 7.40 12.81 3.92
C TYR A 27 7.25 13.62 5.22
N ASP A 28 6.06 13.63 5.83
CA ASP A 28 5.80 14.39 7.07
C ASP A 28 6.39 13.70 8.32
N SER A 29 6.44 12.38 8.30
CA SER A 29 7.03 11.53 9.35
C SER A 29 7.21 10.11 8.84
N ALA A 30 8.07 9.34 9.50
CA ALA A 30 8.26 7.91 9.23
C ALA A 30 8.47 7.12 10.54
N GLY A 31 8.24 5.81 10.49
CA GLY A 31 8.56 4.92 11.61
C GLY A 31 8.59 3.45 11.23
N ILE A 32 9.18 2.65 12.12
CA ILE A 32 9.22 1.19 12.03
C ILE A 32 8.85 0.54 13.36
N ALA A 33 8.30 -0.67 13.28
CA ALA A 33 8.10 -1.59 14.39
C ALA A 33 8.70 -2.93 14.00
N VAL A 34 9.57 -3.47 14.84
CA VAL A 34 10.23 -4.76 14.61
C VAL A 34 10.05 -5.62 15.85
N ILE A 35 9.68 -6.89 15.65
CA ILE A 35 9.65 -7.88 16.73
C ILE A 35 11.09 -8.27 17.04
N GLY A 36 11.58 -7.84 18.20
CA GLY A 36 12.95 -8.08 18.64
C GLY A 36 13.10 -9.29 19.56
N PRO A 37 14.23 -9.34 20.31
CA PRO A 37 14.47 -10.39 21.29
C PRO A 37 13.31 -10.52 22.29
N GLU A 38 13.07 -11.75 22.74
CA GLU A 38 11.97 -12.08 23.69
C GLU A 38 10.57 -11.70 23.16
N ASN A 39 10.42 -11.58 21.84
CA ASN A 39 9.21 -11.18 21.14
C ASN A 39 8.70 -9.77 21.51
N VAL A 40 9.58 -8.90 22.00
CA VAL A 40 9.21 -7.52 22.33
C VAL A 40 9.21 -6.66 21.07
N ILE A 41 8.12 -5.96 20.80
CA ILE A 41 8.04 -5.04 19.66
C ILE A 41 8.79 -3.75 19.99
N LYS A 42 9.86 -3.47 19.26
CA LYS A 42 10.58 -2.19 19.32
C LYS A 42 10.05 -1.23 18.26
N ILE A 43 9.55 -0.07 18.68
CA ILE A 43 9.01 0.97 17.80
C ILE A 43 9.90 2.21 17.80
N GLN A 44 10.28 2.67 16.62
CA GLN A 44 11.04 3.92 16.44
C GLN A 44 10.36 4.79 15.39
N LYS A 45 10.15 6.07 15.72
CA LYS A 45 9.38 7.01 14.90
C LYS A 45 10.05 8.37 14.88
N LYS A 46 9.95 9.07 13.75
CA LYS A 46 10.48 10.41 13.63
C LYS A 46 9.70 11.29 12.65
N VAL A 47 9.43 12.52 13.08
CA VAL A 47 8.88 13.59 12.24
C VAL A 47 9.92 14.06 11.22
N GLY A 48 9.43 14.45 10.04
CA GLY A 48 10.23 14.84 8.89
C GLY A 48 10.53 13.68 7.95
N ARG A 49 11.56 13.88 7.11
CA ARG A 49 11.98 12.94 6.08
C ARG A 49 12.56 11.65 6.67
N LEU A 50 12.60 10.59 5.84
CA LEU A 50 13.08 9.27 6.25
C LEU A 50 14.49 9.30 6.85
N ALA A 51 15.37 10.18 6.36
CA ALA A 51 16.72 10.37 6.88
C ALA A 51 16.77 10.61 8.41
N ASN A 52 15.75 11.25 8.99
CA ASN A 52 15.66 11.45 10.44
C ASN A 52 15.43 10.13 11.19
N LEU A 53 14.62 9.23 10.61
CA LEU A 53 14.39 7.89 11.14
C LEU A 53 15.65 7.03 10.97
N GLU A 54 16.29 7.06 9.81
CA GLU A 54 17.54 6.33 9.55
C GLU A 54 18.62 6.66 10.59
N ALA A 55 18.76 7.95 10.94
CA ALA A 55 19.73 8.38 11.93
C ALA A 55 19.51 7.73 13.31
N ILE A 56 18.25 7.63 13.76
CA ILE A 56 17.94 7.02 15.07
C ILE A 56 18.01 5.49 15.03
N VAL A 57 17.60 4.85 13.92
CA VAL A 57 17.71 3.39 13.76
C VAL A 57 19.18 2.98 13.66
N LYS A 58 20.04 3.78 13.01
CA LYS A 58 21.47 3.53 12.97
C LYS A 58 22.14 3.66 14.35
N ALA A 59 21.68 4.61 15.16
CA ALA A 59 22.21 4.82 16.51
C ALA A 59 21.76 3.75 17.51
N ASP A 60 20.53 3.25 17.35
CA ASP A 60 19.92 2.23 18.19
C ASP A 60 19.12 1.25 17.31
N PRO A 61 19.76 0.19 16.77
CA PRO A 61 19.14 -0.71 15.80
C PRO A 61 17.88 -1.42 16.32
N ASN A 62 16.90 -1.56 15.43
CA ASN A 62 15.75 -2.43 15.62
C ASN A 62 16.14 -3.85 15.20
N GLU A 63 16.72 -4.63 16.11
CA GLU A 63 17.07 -6.02 15.85
C GLU A 63 15.82 -6.90 15.73
N GLY A 64 15.75 -7.73 14.70
CA GLY A 64 14.66 -8.67 14.47
C GLY A 64 14.40 -8.92 12.98
N THR A 65 13.71 -10.02 12.67
CA THR A 65 13.49 -10.48 11.29
C THR A 65 12.04 -10.35 10.81
N VAL A 66 11.18 -9.78 11.66
CA VAL A 66 9.77 -9.49 11.36
C VAL A 66 9.46 -8.06 11.73
N GLY A 67 8.94 -7.28 10.80
CA GLY A 67 8.62 -5.89 11.07
C GLY A 67 7.79 -5.21 9.99
N ILE A 68 7.28 -4.05 10.36
CA ILE A 68 6.43 -3.18 9.54
C ILE A 68 6.93 -1.74 9.64
N GLY A 69 6.71 -0.97 8.57
CA GLY A 69 7.24 0.38 8.41
C GLY A 69 6.27 1.28 7.65
N HIS A 70 6.35 2.57 7.92
CA HIS A 70 5.44 3.56 7.34
C HIS A 70 6.09 4.91 7.07
N THR A 71 5.76 5.49 5.91
CA THR A 71 5.92 6.92 5.62
C THR A 71 4.55 7.59 5.60
N ARG A 72 4.39 8.67 6.36
CA ARG A 72 3.09 9.31 6.58
C ARG A 72 2.95 10.61 5.79
N TRP A 73 1.77 10.78 5.20
CA TRP A 73 1.21 12.07 4.80
C TRP A 73 0.05 12.37 5.74
N ALA A 74 0.14 13.43 6.54
CA ALA A 74 -0.81 13.65 7.62
C ALA A 74 -2.19 14.09 7.10
N THR A 75 -3.26 13.37 7.48
CA THR A 75 -4.66 13.74 7.25
C THR A 75 -5.35 14.14 8.56
N HIS A 76 -5.24 13.30 9.60
CA HIS A 76 -5.71 13.57 10.96
C HIS A 76 -4.54 13.79 11.92
N GLY A 77 -4.57 14.86 12.71
CA GLY A 77 -3.51 15.19 13.67
C GLY A 77 -2.22 15.70 13.00
N ARG A 78 -1.58 16.67 13.65
CA ARG A 78 -0.38 17.32 13.11
C ARG A 78 0.80 16.35 12.96
N PRO A 79 1.72 16.56 12.00
CA PRO A 79 2.98 15.82 11.95
C PRO A 79 3.72 15.90 13.31
N SER A 80 3.99 14.74 13.90
CA SER A 80 4.72 14.60 15.16
C SER A 80 5.19 13.16 15.35
N ASP A 81 6.19 12.94 16.21
CA ASP A 81 6.65 11.59 16.57
C ASP A 81 5.49 10.74 17.16
N MET A 82 4.53 11.36 17.87
CA MET A 82 3.38 10.66 18.45
C MET A 82 2.36 10.20 17.39
N ASN A 83 2.04 11.08 16.42
CA ASN A 83 1.08 10.79 15.34
C ASN A 83 1.70 10.00 14.17
N ALA A 84 3.02 9.82 14.16
CA ALA A 84 3.68 8.93 13.21
C ALA A 84 3.25 7.48 13.47
N HIS A 85 3.13 6.70 12.40
CA HIS A 85 2.95 5.25 12.49
C HIS A 85 4.33 4.59 12.65
N PRO A 86 4.44 3.34 13.14
CA PRO A 86 3.35 2.46 13.62
C PRO A 86 2.68 2.93 14.92
N HIS A 87 1.41 2.57 15.12
CA HIS A 87 0.71 2.68 16.40
C HIS A 87 0.77 1.35 17.14
N SER A 88 0.92 1.39 18.47
CA SER A 88 0.92 0.21 19.32
C SER A 88 -0.33 0.15 20.19
N SER A 89 -0.70 -1.07 20.58
CA SER A 89 -1.62 -1.30 21.70
C SER A 89 -1.01 -0.79 23.03
N GLU A 90 -1.83 -0.64 24.07
CA GLU A 90 -1.38 -0.17 25.39
C GLU A 90 -0.50 -1.22 26.09
N ASP A 91 -0.86 -2.50 25.93
CA ASP A 91 -0.07 -3.64 26.41
C ASP A 91 1.20 -3.94 25.59
N GLY A 92 1.37 -3.26 24.45
CA GLY A 92 2.52 -3.42 23.55
C GLY A 92 2.54 -4.70 22.72
N LYS A 93 1.46 -5.49 22.72
CA LYS A 93 1.37 -6.74 21.95
C LYS A 93 1.14 -6.54 20.46
N PHE A 94 0.47 -5.47 20.06
CA PHE A 94 0.17 -5.20 18.65
C PHE A 94 0.90 -3.96 18.17
N ALA A 95 1.34 -4.00 16.91
CA ALA A 95 1.69 -2.79 16.17
C ALA A 95 1.03 -2.78 14.81
N VAL A 96 0.57 -1.60 14.40
CA VAL A 96 -0.24 -1.38 13.19
C VAL A 96 0.32 -0.23 12.37
N VAL A 97 0.40 -0.43 11.07
CA VAL A 97 0.59 0.63 10.07
C VAL A 97 -0.63 0.68 9.15
N HIS A 98 -0.99 1.90 8.74
CA HIS A 98 -2.23 2.19 8.05
C HIS A 98 -2.05 3.25 6.96
N ASN A 99 -2.64 3.00 5.78
CA ASN A 99 -2.89 4.00 4.75
C ASN A 99 -4.39 4.06 4.53
N GLY A 100 -4.97 5.26 4.59
CA GLY A 100 -6.40 5.44 4.43
C GLY A 100 -7.00 6.23 5.59
N ILE A 101 -8.30 6.03 5.82
CA ILE A 101 -9.08 6.69 6.86
C ILE A 101 -10.02 5.65 7.47
N ILE A 102 -9.96 5.50 8.79
CA ILE A 102 -10.98 4.79 9.57
C ILE A 102 -12.11 5.78 9.87
N GLU A 103 -13.23 5.65 9.15
CA GLU A 103 -14.31 6.65 9.18
C GLU A 103 -15.08 6.65 10.49
N ASN A 104 -15.24 5.48 11.11
CA ASN A 104 -15.93 5.31 12.37
C ASN A 104 -14.98 5.34 13.59
N TYR A 105 -13.80 5.97 13.47
CA TYR A 105 -12.83 6.00 14.56
C TYR A 105 -13.32 6.70 15.83
N MET A 106 -14.15 7.75 15.71
CA MET A 106 -14.63 8.52 16.85
C MET A 106 -15.51 7.69 17.81
N PRO A 107 -16.60 7.03 17.33
CA PRO A 107 -17.41 6.19 18.22
C PRO A 107 -16.61 5.00 18.79
N LEU A 108 -15.69 4.41 18.01
CA LEU A 108 -14.82 3.35 18.51
C LEU A 108 -13.86 3.85 19.61
N LYS A 109 -13.32 5.07 19.45
CA LYS A 109 -12.45 5.70 20.43
C LYS A 109 -13.19 6.02 21.73
N GLU A 110 -14.41 6.53 21.65
CA GLU A 110 -15.27 6.78 22.82
C GLU A 110 -15.53 5.48 23.61
N GLU A 111 -15.91 4.39 22.91
CA GLU A 111 -16.11 3.08 23.54
C GLU A 111 -14.85 2.57 24.27
N LEU A 112 -13.68 2.69 23.63
CA LEU A 112 -12.42 2.24 24.22
C LEU A 112 -11.99 3.11 25.42
N ILE A 113 -12.23 4.42 25.38
CA ILE A 113 -11.99 5.29 26.54
C ILE A 113 -12.88 4.90 27.73
N GLU A 114 -14.16 4.56 27.48
CA GLU A 114 -15.06 4.08 28.53
C GLU A 114 -14.59 2.76 29.17
N LYS A 115 -13.92 1.91 28.38
CA LYS A 115 -13.28 0.67 28.85
C LYS A 115 -11.95 0.91 29.59
N GLY A 116 -11.39 2.11 29.52
CA GLY A 116 -10.19 2.52 30.25
C GLY A 116 -8.91 2.63 29.43
N TYR A 117 -8.97 2.55 28.09
CA TYR A 117 -7.80 2.69 27.22
C TYR A 117 -7.34 4.15 27.12
N HIS A 118 -6.02 4.35 27.08
CA HIS A 118 -5.39 5.67 26.98
C HIS A 118 -4.86 5.95 25.56
N PHE A 119 -5.49 6.90 24.88
CA PHE A 119 -5.02 7.36 23.57
C PHE A 119 -3.92 8.41 23.70
N LYS A 120 -2.81 8.18 23.00
CA LYS A 120 -1.62 9.06 22.98
C LYS A 120 -1.59 9.95 21.74
N SER A 121 -2.35 9.61 20.70
CA SER A 121 -2.36 10.29 19.42
C SER A 121 -3.71 10.90 19.07
N GLU A 122 -3.68 11.76 18.06
CA GLU A 122 -4.86 12.40 17.44
C GLU A 122 -5.32 11.64 16.18
N THR A 123 -4.71 10.48 15.90
CA THR A 123 -4.94 9.74 14.66
C THR A 123 -6.14 8.81 14.80
N ASP A 124 -6.78 8.54 13.66
CA ASP A 124 -7.77 7.49 13.51
C ASP A 124 -7.14 6.09 13.66
N THR A 125 -5.90 5.91 13.21
CA THR A 125 -5.17 4.62 13.24
C THR A 125 -5.01 4.01 14.63
N GLU A 126 -4.78 4.81 15.68
CA GLU A 126 -4.55 4.28 17.04
C GLU A 126 -5.74 3.46 17.56
N VAL A 127 -6.96 3.76 17.08
CA VAL A 127 -8.16 3.00 17.43
C VAL A 127 -8.05 1.53 17.03
N VAL A 128 -7.36 1.23 15.92
CA VAL A 128 -7.18 -0.12 15.42
C VAL A 128 -6.29 -0.92 16.37
N ALA A 129 -5.23 -0.32 16.89
CA ALA A 129 -4.30 -0.99 17.81
C ALA A 129 -4.97 -1.34 19.14
N HIS A 130 -5.73 -0.41 19.72
CA HIS A 130 -6.50 -0.65 20.95
C HIS A 130 -7.66 -1.63 20.73
N LEU A 131 -8.31 -1.60 19.56
CA LEU A 131 -9.38 -2.55 19.24
C LEU A 131 -8.86 -3.99 19.08
N LEU A 132 -7.64 -4.17 18.56
CA LEU A 132 -6.98 -5.48 18.54
C LEU A 132 -6.72 -6.00 19.96
N GLU A 133 -6.23 -5.15 20.86
CA GLU A 133 -6.02 -5.50 22.27
C GLU A 133 -7.34 -5.89 22.95
N ASP A 134 -8.37 -5.05 22.83
CA ASP A 134 -9.69 -5.27 23.42
C ASP A 134 -10.35 -6.58 22.97
N MET A 135 -10.12 -6.94 21.71
CA MET A 135 -10.74 -8.12 21.13
C MET A 135 -9.87 -9.37 21.27
N TYR A 136 -8.61 -9.27 21.71
CA TYR A 136 -7.66 -10.39 21.62
C TYR A 136 -8.13 -11.65 22.36
N ASP A 137 -8.29 -12.75 21.63
CA ASP A 137 -8.73 -14.05 22.14
C ASP A 137 -7.60 -15.08 22.25
N GLY A 138 -6.35 -14.67 22.01
CA GLY A 138 -5.20 -15.55 21.91
C GLY A 138 -4.98 -16.14 20.51
N ASP A 139 -5.82 -15.80 19.52
CA ASP A 139 -5.66 -16.15 18.12
C ASP A 139 -5.62 -14.87 17.27
N PHE A 140 -4.46 -14.60 16.68
CA PHE A 140 -4.18 -13.36 15.97
C PHE A 140 -5.09 -13.18 14.75
N VAL A 141 -5.34 -14.26 14.00
CA VAL A 141 -6.17 -14.21 12.78
C VAL A 141 -7.63 -13.93 13.12
N SER A 142 -8.19 -14.65 14.11
CA SER A 142 -9.53 -14.44 14.65
C SER A 142 -9.70 -13.02 15.16
N THR A 143 -8.71 -12.52 15.91
CA THR A 143 -8.72 -11.16 16.46
C THR A 143 -8.75 -10.11 15.35
N VAL A 144 -7.91 -10.24 14.32
CA VAL A 144 -7.94 -9.32 13.17
C VAL A 144 -9.28 -9.40 12.43
N ARG A 145 -9.83 -10.59 12.19
CA ARG A 145 -11.13 -10.74 11.52
C ARG A 145 -12.26 -10.06 12.28
N ARG A 146 -12.29 -10.22 13.62
CA ARG A 146 -13.29 -9.58 14.49
C ARG A 146 -13.11 -8.06 14.52
N MET A 147 -11.87 -7.56 14.53
CA MET A 147 -11.57 -6.13 14.42
C MET A 147 -12.07 -5.56 13.08
N LEU A 148 -11.83 -6.24 11.96
CA LEU A 148 -12.27 -5.78 10.64
C LEU A 148 -13.79 -5.71 10.50
N ALA A 149 -14.53 -6.54 11.23
CA ALA A 149 -16.00 -6.47 11.27
C ALA A 149 -16.54 -5.21 11.97
N ARG A 150 -15.69 -4.46 12.66
CA ARG A 150 -16.04 -3.22 13.38
C ARG A 150 -15.54 -1.94 12.73
N VAL A 151 -14.62 -2.04 11.76
CA VAL A 151 -13.93 -0.90 11.17
C VAL A 151 -14.55 -0.52 9.83
N ASP A 152 -14.97 0.74 9.71
CA ASP A 152 -15.51 1.33 8.48
C ASP A 152 -14.51 2.29 7.85
N GLY A 153 -14.62 2.46 6.53
CA GLY A 153 -13.78 3.36 5.74
C GLY A 153 -12.96 2.65 4.67
N ALA A 154 -11.86 3.29 4.28
CA ALA A 154 -10.93 2.87 3.24
C ALA A 154 -9.55 2.72 3.89
N TYR A 155 -8.94 1.55 3.80
CA TYR A 155 -7.69 1.26 4.50
C TYR A 155 -6.81 0.26 3.76
N ALA A 156 -5.50 0.32 3.99
CA ALA A 156 -4.58 -0.79 3.88
C ALA A 156 -3.87 -0.90 5.22
N LEU A 157 -3.89 -2.10 5.81
CA LEU A 157 -3.35 -2.38 7.14
C LEU A 157 -2.28 -3.46 7.05
N GLU A 158 -1.19 -3.27 7.79
CA GLU A 158 -0.29 -4.35 8.18
C GLU A 158 -0.18 -4.37 9.69
N ILE A 159 -0.27 -5.58 10.26
CA ILE A 159 -0.39 -5.81 11.69
C ILE A 159 0.61 -6.90 12.08
N ILE A 160 1.31 -6.67 13.18
CA ILE A 160 2.18 -7.66 13.84
C ILE A 160 1.73 -7.87 15.29
N CYS A 161 1.97 -9.08 15.80
CA CYS A 161 1.63 -9.49 17.16
C CYS A 161 2.85 -10.10 17.86
N ALA A 162 3.15 -9.64 19.08
CA ALA A 162 4.23 -10.17 19.91
C ALA A 162 4.01 -11.65 20.28
N ASP A 163 2.76 -12.07 20.47
CA ASP A 163 2.45 -13.45 20.87
C ASP A 163 2.53 -14.44 19.68
N GLU A 164 2.44 -13.94 18.44
CA GLU A 164 2.55 -14.72 17.20
C GLU A 164 3.59 -14.10 16.25
N PRO A 165 4.88 -14.18 16.60
CA PRO A 165 5.94 -13.42 15.94
C PRO A 165 6.31 -13.95 14.54
N ASP A 166 5.68 -15.03 14.10
CA ASP A 166 5.92 -15.70 12.82
C ASP A 166 4.93 -15.27 11.72
N LYS A 167 4.15 -14.21 11.95
CA LYS A 167 3.10 -13.73 11.05
C LYS A 167 3.09 -12.20 10.93
N ILE A 168 2.87 -11.75 9.71
CA ILE A 168 2.30 -10.43 9.42
C ILE A 168 0.90 -10.68 8.85
N ILE A 169 -0.11 -10.02 9.42
CA ILE A 169 -1.46 -10.04 8.84
C ILE A 169 -1.68 -8.71 8.12
N CYS A 170 -2.09 -8.79 6.85
CA CYS A 170 -2.36 -7.62 6.06
C CYS A 170 -3.69 -7.72 5.30
N THR A 171 -4.31 -6.56 5.07
CA THR A 171 -5.67 -6.46 4.50
C THR A 171 -5.85 -5.09 3.87
N LYS A 172 -6.75 -4.99 2.88
CA LYS A 172 -7.06 -3.72 2.23
C LYS A 172 -8.53 -3.58 1.83
N LYS A 173 -8.96 -2.33 1.74
CA LYS A 173 -10.19 -1.84 1.14
C LYS A 173 -9.91 -0.46 0.54
N GLU A 174 -10.06 -0.33 -0.78
CA GLU A 174 -9.92 0.92 -1.55
C GLU A 174 -8.52 1.57 -1.54
N ASN A 175 -7.54 0.97 -0.85
CA ASN A 175 -6.12 1.36 -0.90
C ASN A 175 -5.29 0.23 -1.54
N PRO A 176 -4.18 0.53 -2.23
CA PRO A 176 -3.33 -0.49 -2.84
C PRO A 176 -2.48 -1.22 -1.78
N LEU A 177 -2.33 -2.53 -1.97
CA LEU A 177 -1.47 -3.38 -1.16
C LEU A 177 -1.01 -4.58 -2.01
N VAL A 178 0.29 -4.82 -2.01
CA VAL A 178 0.94 -5.91 -2.75
C VAL A 178 1.83 -6.72 -1.82
N ILE A 179 1.94 -8.02 -2.10
CA ILE A 179 2.81 -8.94 -1.37
C ILE A 179 3.85 -9.46 -2.35
N GLY A 180 5.14 -9.20 -2.09
CA GLY A 180 6.25 -9.78 -2.81
C GLY A 180 6.56 -11.18 -2.29
N LEU A 181 6.61 -12.15 -3.20
CA LEU A 181 6.88 -13.55 -2.92
C LEU A 181 8.38 -13.82 -3.04
N GLY A 182 9.05 -14.08 -1.92
CA GLY A 182 10.47 -14.42 -1.89
C GLY A 182 10.73 -15.91 -1.69
N LYS A 183 11.98 -16.26 -1.40
CA LYS A 183 12.39 -17.65 -1.11
C LYS A 183 12.80 -17.75 0.36
N GLY A 184 11.85 -18.13 1.21
CA GLY A 184 12.03 -18.13 2.68
C GLY A 184 12.07 -16.72 3.26
N GLU A 185 11.50 -15.76 2.55
CA GLU A 185 11.18 -14.42 3.03
C GLU A 185 10.03 -13.89 2.19
N ASN A 186 9.23 -13.01 2.75
CA ASN A 186 8.15 -12.34 2.05
C ASN A 186 8.11 -10.86 2.42
N PHE A 187 7.59 -10.07 1.49
CA PHE A 187 7.58 -8.62 1.56
C PHE A 187 6.14 -8.14 1.41
N VAL A 188 5.75 -7.09 2.11
CA VAL A 188 4.47 -6.42 1.93
C VAL A 188 4.75 -4.96 1.63
N ALA A 189 4.00 -4.36 0.71
CA ALA A 189 4.16 -2.94 0.41
C ALA A 189 2.89 -2.34 -0.19
N SER A 190 2.74 -1.02 -0.06
CA SER A 190 1.67 -0.28 -0.75
C SER A 190 1.92 -0.07 -2.25
N ASP A 191 3.14 -0.37 -2.74
CA ASP A 191 3.51 -0.23 -4.16
C ASP A 191 4.69 -1.15 -4.54
N ILE A 192 4.73 -1.60 -5.79
CA ILE A 192 5.72 -2.55 -6.33
C ILE A 192 7.17 -2.01 -6.29
N PRO A 193 7.47 -0.70 -6.53
CA PRO A 193 8.83 -0.19 -6.46
C PRO A 193 9.57 -0.47 -5.14
N ALA A 194 8.85 -0.64 -4.03
CA ALA A 194 9.45 -0.97 -2.74
C ALA A 194 9.96 -2.42 -2.63
N ILE A 195 9.47 -3.32 -3.50
CA ILE A 195 9.76 -4.77 -3.42
C ILE A 195 10.50 -5.31 -4.65
N ILE A 196 10.51 -4.57 -5.77
CA ILE A 196 10.97 -5.07 -7.07
C ILE A 196 12.46 -5.46 -7.12
N ASN A 197 13.28 -4.91 -6.22
CA ASN A 197 14.69 -5.26 -6.08
C ASN A 197 14.90 -6.58 -5.33
N TYR A 198 13.89 -7.06 -4.62
CA TYR A 198 13.93 -8.27 -3.81
C TYR A 198 13.22 -9.43 -4.50
N THR A 199 12.10 -9.17 -5.16
CA THR A 199 11.37 -10.17 -5.95
C THR A 199 10.57 -9.55 -7.09
N ARG A 200 10.31 -10.34 -8.13
CA ARG A 200 9.47 -9.99 -9.29
C ARG A 200 8.10 -10.63 -9.24
N ASP A 201 7.90 -11.59 -8.35
CA ASP A 201 6.65 -12.32 -8.23
C ASP A 201 5.84 -11.72 -7.10
N THR A 202 4.61 -11.29 -7.41
CA THR A 202 3.77 -10.59 -6.43
C THR A 202 2.35 -11.10 -6.42
N TYR A 203 1.70 -11.04 -5.27
CA TYR A 203 0.24 -11.05 -5.16
C TYR A 203 -0.26 -9.63 -5.03
N ILE A 204 -1.22 -9.26 -5.87
CA ILE A 204 -1.97 -8.00 -5.76
C ILE A 204 -3.24 -8.31 -4.98
N LEU A 205 -3.40 -7.70 -3.80
CA LEU A 205 -4.58 -7.95 -2.97
C LEU A 205 -5.81 -7.21 -3.52
N SER A 206 -6.96 -7.87 -3.44
CA SER A 206 -8.28 -7.31 -3.75
C SER A 206 -8.92 -6.75 -2.49
N ASP A 207 -9.96 -5.93 -2.66
CA ASP A 207 -10.66 -5.34 -1.51
C ASP A 207 -11.36 -6.41 -0.68
N GLY A 208 -11.18 -6.34 0.64
CA GLY A 208 -11.72 -7.30 1.59
C GLY A 208 -10.92 -8.58 1.75
N GLU A 209 -9.85 -8.78 0.99
CA GLU A 209 -8.95 -9.92 1.18
C GLU A 209 -8.09 -9.72 2.43
N LEU A 210 -7.90 -10.80 3.19
CA LEU A 210 -6.96 -10.89 4.32
C LEU A 210 -5.85 -11.87 3.96
N ALA A 211 -4.60 -11.43 4.06
CA ALA A 211 -3.45 -12.27 3.85
C ALA A 211 -2.71 -12.52 5.17
N ILE A 212 -2.33 -13.78 5.37
CA ILE A 212 -1.42 -14.23 6.42
C ILE A 212 -0.08 -14.46 5.74
N VAL A 213 0.88 -13.59 6.04
CA VAL A 213 2.22 -13.61 5.49
C VAL A 213 3.15 -14.20 6.54
N THR A 214 3.67 -15.39 6.25
CA THR A 214 4.72 -16.03 7.05
C THR A 214 6.02 -15.98 6.26
N ARG A 215 7.12 -16.43 6.88
CA ARG A 215 8.40 -16.55 6.17
C ARG A 215 8.32 -17.49 4.97
N ASP A 216 7.65 -18.62 5.14
CA ASP A 216 7.72 -19.75 4.21
C ASP A 216 6.48 -19.84 3.30
N ASN A 217 5.42 -19.07 3.60
CA ASN A 217 4.16 -19.14 2.88
C ASN A 217 3.34 -17.84 2.97
N VAL A 218 2.51 -17.59 1.95
CA VAL A 218 1.50 -16.53 1.93
C VAL A 218 0.14 -17.16 1.64
N SER A 219 -0.79 -17.07 2.60
CA SER A 219 -2.17 -17.55 2.43
C SER A 219 -3.13 -16.37 2.39
N VAL A 220 -4.06 -16.36 1.43
CA VAL A 220 -5.05 -15.29 1.27
C VAL A 220 -6.45 -15.85 1.48
N PHE A 221 -7.31 -15.05 2.11
CA PHE A 221 -8.67 -15.42 2.47
C PHE A 221 -9.64 -14.30 2.10
N ASP A 222 -10.90 -14.66 1.80
CA ASP A 222 -12.01 -13.72 1.71
C ASP A 222 -12.49 -13.26 3.11
N ARG A 223 -13.55 -12.45 3.13
CA ARG A 223 -14.13 -11.91 4.38
C ARG A 223 -14.79 -12.99 5.22
N GLU A 224 -15.30 -14.03 4.59
CA GLU A 224 -15.95 -15.18 5.19
C GLU A 224 -14.92 -16.19 5.74
N GLY A 225 -13.65 -16.04 5.37
CA GLY A 225 -12.53 -16.85 5.82
C GLY A 225 -12.23 -18.05 4.93
N ASN A 226 -12.80 -18.10 3.73
CA ASN A 226 -12.47 -19.12 2.72
C ASN A 226 -11.13 -18.77 2.07
N ALA A 227 -10.32 -19.79 1.77
CA ALA A 227 -9.05 -19.62 1.10
C ALA A 227 -9.24 -19.16 -0.36
N ILE A 228 -8.39 -18.23 -0.80
CA ILE A 228 -8.33 -17.71 -2.17
C ILE A 228 -7.01 -18.15 -2.79
N ASP A 229 -7.09 -18.85 -3.92
CA ASP A 229 -5.94 -19.12 -4.77
C ASP A 229 -5.60 -17.87 -5.59
N LYS A 230 -4.49 -17.20 -5.25
CA LYS A 230 -4.03 -16.00 -5.96
C LYS A 230 -3.13 -16.36 -7.12
N GLU A 231 -3.39 -15.75 -8.27
CA GLU A 231 -2.45 -15.78 -9.39
C GLU A 231 -1.22 -14.92 -9.09
N VAL A 232 -0.04 -15.46 -9.41
CA VAL A 232 1.22 -14.72 -9.29
C VAL A 232 1.31 -13.72 -10.44
N PHE A 233 1.40 -12.44 -10.08
CA PHE A 233 1.71 -11.37 -11.02
C PHE A 233 3.22 -11.17 -11.13
N HIS A 234 3.78 -11.52 -12.29
CA HIS A 234 5.21 -11.33 -12.57
C HIS A 234 5.48 -9.93 -13.14
N VAL A 235 6.29 -9.15 -12.43
CA VAL A 235 6.64 -7.77 -12.78
C VAL A 235 7.72 -7.75 -13.88
N SER A 236 7.32 -7.41 -15.10
CA SER A 236 8.18 -7.40 -16.29
C SER A 236 9.04 -6.15 -16.47
N TRP A 237 8.69 -5.02 -15.85
CA TRP A 237 9.44 -3.75 -15.95
C TRP A 237 10.54 -3.65 -14.88
N ASN A 238 11.57 -2.82 -15.06
CA ASN A 238 12.72 -2.72 -14.14
C ASN A 238 12.61 -1.55 -13.14
N ALA A 239 13.22 -1.71 -11.95
CA ALA A 239 13.27 -0.67 -10.92
C ALA A 239 13.84 0.66 -11.43
N GLU A 240 14.80 0.61 -12.36
CA GLU A 240 15.40 1.79 -13.00
C GLU A 240 14.37 2.72 -13.67
N ALA A 241 13.24 2.17 -14.15
CA ALA A 241 12.15 2.97 -14.68
C ALA A 241 11.52 3.89 -13.60
N ALA A 242 11.53 3.44 -12.35
CA ALA A 242 11.01 4.13 -11.16
C ALA A 242 12.10 4.92 -10.38
N GLU A 243 13.35 4.93 -10.85
CA GLU A 243 14.43 5.71 -10.25
C GLU A 243 14.68 7.01 -11.00
N LYS A 244 15.46 7.93 -10.42
CA LYS A 244 15.81 9.21 -11.07
C LYS A 244 16.70 9.06 -12.29
N GLY A 245 17.31 7.91 -12.54
CA GLY A 245 18.06 7.63 -13.78
C GLY A 245 19.17 8.64 -14.12
N GLY A 246 19.82 9.22 -13.09
CA GLY A 246 20.85 10.24 -13.27
C GLY A 246 20.36 11.70 -13.35
N TYR A 247 19.04 11.94 -13.33
CA TYR A 247 18.46 13.28 -13.26
C TYR A 247 18.37 13.79 -11.81
N GLU A 248 18.39 15.11 -11.64
CA GLU A 248 18.28 15.76 -10.31
C GLU A 248 16.89 15.56 -9.68
N HIS A 249 15.86 15.58 -10.52
CA HIS A 249 14.45 15.49 -10.14
C HIS A 249 13.70 14.47 -11.00
N PHE A 250 12.71 13.79 -10.41
CA PHE A 250 11.82 12.89 -11.13
C PHE A 250 11.06 13.60 -12.25
N MET A 251 10.53 14.81 -11.98
CA MET A 251 9.85 15.61 -13.00
C MET A 251 10.72 15.87 -14.24
N LEU A 252 12.02 16.13 -14.05
CA LEU A 252 12.94 16.34 -15.17
C LEU A 252 13.13 15.05 -15.97
N LYS A 253 13.37 13.92 -15.29
CA LYS A 253 13.43 12.60 -15.93
C LYS A 253 12.15 12.32 -16.74
N GLU A 254 10.99 12.45 -16.12
CA GLU A 254 9.69 12.14 -16.73
C GLU A 254 9.42 13.00 -17.97
N ILE A 255 9.79 14.28 -17.95
CA ILE A 255 9.72 15.16 -19.13
C ILE A 255 10.60 14.62 -20.27
N HIS A 256 11.83 14.19 -19.97
CA HIS A 256 12.77 13.64 -20.96
C HIS A 256 12.39 12.23 -21.44
N ASP A 257 11.70 11.45 -20.61
CA ASP A 257 11.25 10.09 -20.93
C ASP A 257 10.02 10.07 -21.85
N GLN A 258 9.32 11.20 -22.06
CA GLN A 258 8.12 11.28 -22.91
C GLN A 258 8.25 10.60 -24.29
N PRO A 259 9.35 10.74 -25.06
CA PRO A 259 9.48 10.07 -26.35
C PRO A 259 9.51 8.54 -26.24
N LYS A 260 10.09 8.01 -25.16
CA LYS A 260 10.07 6.57 -24.88
C LYS A 260 8.67 6.15 -24.44
N ALA A 261 8.08 6.85 -23.47
CA ALA A 261 6.75 6.54 -22.95
C ALA A 261 5.69 6.50 -24.07
N VAL A 262 5.73 7.47 -25.00
CA VAL A 262 4.83 7.49 -26.17
C VAL A 262 5.05 6.27 -27.07
N ARG A 263 6.30 5.89 -27.36
CA ARG A 263 6.60 4.71 -28.18
C ARG A 263 6.14 3.41 -27.50
N ASP A 264 6.37 3.29 -26.20
CA ASP A 264 5.98 2.10 -25.44
C ASP A 264 4.44 1.97 -25.42
N THR A 265 3.71 3.07 -25.27
CA THR A 265 2.23 3.09 -25.35
C THR A 265 1.69 2.72 -26.73
N PHE A 266 2.33 3.17 -27.82
CA PHE A 266 1.85 2.86 -29.17
C PHE A 266 2.30 1.49 -29.68
N GLY A 267 3.50 1.06 -29.30
CA GLY A 267 4.14 -0.14 -29.83
C GLY A 267 3.43 -1.44 -29.49
N THR A 268 2.58 -1.46 -28.45
CA THR A 268 1.76 -2.61 -28.08
C THR A 268 0.44 -2.69 -28.83
N HIS A 269 -0.06 -1.58 -29.36
CA HIS A 269 -1.43 -1.50 -29.89
C HIS A 269 -1.49 -1.19 -31.38
N ILE A 270 -0.41 -0.72 -32.02
CA ILE A 270 -0.40 -0.42 -33.45
C ILE A 270 0.24 -1.57 -34.24
N SER A 271 -0.44 -2.04 -35.29
CA SER A 271 0.10 -3.04 -36.22
C SER A 271 1.42 -2.61 -36.84
N GLU A 272 2.28 -3.55 -37.24
CA GLU A 272 3.60 -3.23 -37.85
C GLU A 272 3.48 -2.31 -39.09
N ASP A 273 2.38 -2.41 -39.83
CA ASP A 273 2.11 -1.56 -41.00
C ASP A 273 1.52 -0.18 -40.67
N GLY A 274 1.26 0.08 -39.39
CA GLY A 274 0.75 1.35 -38.86
C GLY A 274 -0.72 1.63 -39.17
N LYS A 275 -1.48 0.66 -39.68
CA LYS A 275 -2.84 0.88 -40.20
C LYS A 275 -3.95 0.43 -39.27
N THR A 276 -3.64 -0.37 -38.27
CA THR A 276 -4.66 -0.95 -37.39
C THR A 276 -4.26 -0.78 -35.94
N VAL A 277 -5.25 -0.45 -35.11
CA VAL A 277 -5.13 -0.38 -33.67
C VAL A 277 -5.81 -1.61 -33.08
N HIS A 278 -5.12 -2.32 -32.20
CA HIS A 278 -5.58 -3.55 -31.56
C HIS A 278 -5.55 -3.42 -30.04
N PHE A 279 -6.65 -3.83 -29.41
CA PHE A 279 -6.79 -3.95 -27.96
C PHE A 279 -7.29 -5.36 -27.65
N GLU A 280 -6.42 -6.36 -27.82
CA GLU A 280 -6.76 -7.79 -27.67
C GLU A 280 -7.27 -8.10 -26.25
N GLU A 281 -6.75 -7.38 -25.26
CA GLU A 281 -7.10 -7.50 -23.85
C GLU A 281 -8.56 -7.09 -23.53
N LEU A 282 -9.22 -6.32 -24.40
CA LEU A 282 -10.58 -5.84 -24.16
C LEU A 282 -11.65 -6.85 -24.58
N ASN A 283 -11.30 -7.85 -25.41
CA ASN A 283 -12.24 -8.83 -25.98
C ASN A 283 -13.50 -8.19 -26.63
N TRP A 284 -13.38 -6.99 -27.18
CA TRP A 284 -14.49 -6.31 -27.86
C TRP A 284 -14.68 -6.83 -29.28
N THR A 285 -15.95 -7.05 -29.63
CA THR A 285 -16.38 -7.31 -31.00
C THR A 285 -16.66 -5.99 -31.73
N ALA A 286 -16.78 -6.05 -33.06
CA ALA A 286 -17.20 -4.89 -33.85
C ALA A 286 -18.59 -4.37 -33.44
N ASP A 287 -19.48 -5.26 -33.02
CA ASP A 287 -20.83 -4.91 -32.57
C ASP A 287 -20.80 -4.20 -31.21
N ASP A 288 -19.92 -4.60 -30.30
CA ASP A 288 -19.72 -3.91 -29.01
C ASP A 288 -19.27 -2.46 -29.23
N VAL A 289 -18.29 -2.26 -30.12
CA VAL A 289 -17.78 -0.92 -30.45
C VAL A 289 -18.85 -0.07 -31.14
N ALA A 290 -19.62 -0.66 -32.05
CA ALA A 290 -20.70 0.05 -32.76
C ALA A 290 -21.88 0.43 -31.85
N ALA A 291 -22.07 -0.27 -30.73
CA ALA A 291 -23.12 0.02 -29.76
C ALA A 291 -22.85 1.28 -28.92
N PHE A 292 -21.60 1.77 -28.86
CA PHE A 292 -21.25 2.96 -28.10
C PHE A 292 -21.85 4.23 -28.72
N ASN A 293 -22.78 4.84 -28.01
CA ASN A 293 -23.47 6.07 -28.45
C ASN A 293 -23.16 7.30 -27.59
N LYS A 294 -22.43 7.12 -26.48
CA LYS A 294 -21.98 8.19 -25.59
C LYS A 294 -20.79 7.70 -24.77
N ILE A 295 -19.84 8.59 -24.50
CA ILE A 295 -18.70 8.33 -23.62
C ILE A 295 -18.73 9.31 -22.44
N LEU A 296 -18.47 8.79 -21.24
CA LEU A 296 -18.27 9.59 -20.03
C LEU A 296 -16.85 9.35 -19.52
N ILE A 297 -16.08 10.43 -19.35
CA ILE A 297 -14.74 10.42 -18.77
C ILE A 297 -14.83 11.06 -17.39
N VAL A 298 -14.44 10.35 -16.34
CA VAL A 298 -14.39 10.86 -14.96
C VAL A 298 -12.94 10.95 -14.53
N ALA A 299 -12.47 12.15 -14.17
CA ALA A 299 -11.07 12.37 -13.81
C ALA A 299 -10.86 13.66 -13.01
N CYS A 300 -9.77 13.71 -12.23
CA CYS A 300 -9.35 14.90 -11.46
C CYS A 300 -7.99 15.43 -11.93
N GLY A 301 -7.75 16.74 -11.77
CA GLY A 301 -6.45 17.37 -12.00
C GLY A 301 -5.94 17.26 -13.46
N THR A 302 -4.68 16.87 -13.64
CA THR A 302 -4.08 16.75 -15.00
C THR A 302 -4.77 15.70 -15.88
N ALA A 303 -5.33 14.63 -15.28
CA ALA A 303 -6.08 13.61 -16.02
C ALA A 303 -7.39 14.17 -16.62
N TYR A 304 -8.05 15.10 -15.93
CA TYR A 304 -9.22 15.82 -16.47
C TYR A 304 -8.85 16.62 -17.72
N HIS A 305 -7.69 17.28 -17.74
CA HIS A 305 -7.21 18.00 -18.92
C HIS A 305 -6.95 17.08 -20.11
N ALA A 306 -6.39 15.89 -19.89
CA ALA A 306 -6.26 14.87 -20.94
C ALA A 306 -7.63 14.42 -21.48
N GLY A 307 -8.62 14.26 -20.60
CA GLY A 307 -10.01 13.98 -20.98
C GLY A 307 -10.61 15.07 -21.88
N LEU A 308 -10.39 16.35 -21.56
CA LEU A 308 -10.88 17.47 -22.38
C LEU A 308 -10.29 17.47 -23.81
N VAL A 309 -9.01 17.16 -23.95
CA VAL A 309 -8.37 17.01 -25.27
C VAL A 309 -8.94 15.80 -26.01
N THR A 310 -9.08 14.67 -25.32
CA THR A 310 -9.62 13.42 -25.87
C THR A 310 -11.05 13.59 -26.40
N LYS A 311 -11.89 14.33 -25.67
CA LYS A 311 -13.24 14.70 -26.11
C LYS A 311 -13.26 15.31 -27.51
N GLN A 312 -12.37 16.27 -27.79
CA GLN A 312 -12.33 16.90 -29.11
C GLN A 312 -11.99 15.92 -30.23
N TYR A 313 -11.05 14.99 -29.99
CA TYR A 313 -10.66 14.01 -31.01
C TYR A 313 -11.78 13.00 -31.27
N ILE A 314 -12.39 12.45 -30.22
CA ILE A 314 -13.45 11.45 -30.36
C ILE A 314 -14.69 12.06 -31.03
N GLU A 315 -15.15 13.25 -30.61
CA GLU A 315 -16.33 13.90 -31.21
C GLU A 315 -16.10 14.27 -32.69
N ASN A 316 -14.85 14.60 -33.06
CA ASN A 316 -14.52 14.96 -34.45
C ASN A 316 -14.34 13.74 -35.36
N LEU A 317 -13.70 12.68 -34.86
CA LEU A 317 -13.33 11.51 -35.66
C LEU A 317 -14.43 10.43 -35.66
N ALA A 318 -14.94 10.08 -34.48
CA ALA A 318 -15.91 9.00 -34.29
C ALA A 318 -17.36 9.49 -34.24
N ARG A 319 -17.60 10.80 -34.08
CA ARG A 319 -18.94 11.40 -33.98
C ARG A 319 -19.77 10.89 -32.79
N ILE A 320 -19.09 10.40 -31.74
CA ILE A 320 -19.72 9.96 -30.50
C ILE A 320 -19.67 11.13 -29.49
N PRO A 321 -20.79 11.53 -28.88
CA PRO A 321 -20.83 12.54 -27.81
C PRO A 321 -19.98 12.14 -26.60
N VAL A 322 -19.17 13.08 -26.07
CA VAL A 322 -18.31 12.84 -24.91
C VAL A 322 -18.60 13.86 -23.80
N ASN A 323 -18.80 13.39 -22.58
CA ASN A 323 -18.80 14.23 -21.37
C ASN A 323 -17.52 13.97 -20.57
N VAL A 324 -16.97 15.04 -19.98
CA VAL A 324 -15.83 14.96 -19.06
C VAL A 324 -16.26 15.60 -17.75
N GLU A 325 -16.18 14.83 -16.67
CA GLU A 325 -16.66 15.20 -15.35
C GLU A 325 -15.53 15.03 -14.31
N ILE A 326 -15.65 15.76 -13.21
CA ILE A 326 -14.77 15.68 -12.03
C ILE A 326 -15.46 14.80 -10.99
#